data_AF-A0A7V9YXH3-F1
#
_entry.id   AF-A0A7V9YXH3-F1
#
_cell.length_a   1.000
_cell.length_b   1.000
_cell.length_c   1.000
_cell.angle_alpha   90.00
_cell.angle_beta   90.00
_cell.angle_gamma   90.00
#
_symmetry.space_group_name_H-M   'P 1'
#
loop_
_entity.id
_entity.type
_entity.pdbx_description
1 polymer ?
#
loop_
_entity_poly.entity_id
_entity_poly.type
_entity_poly.pdbx_seq_one_letter_code
_entity_poly.pdbx_strand_id
1 'polypeptide(L)' 'MNLYKFTELSEKAKRVAAEGYVEDAHAFGFDPTVTLEEAYEILASPWERHRYDEEGILIGKVYYSCNGEVYFEETGMY' A
#
# COMPACT_ATOMS: atom_id res chain seq x y z
N MET A 1 -6.97 14.87 5.74
CA MET A 1 -6.89 13.45 6.14
C MET A 1 -5.43 13.15 6.44
N ASN A 2 -5.12 12.44 7.53
CA ASN A 2 -3.76 11.98 7.77
C ASN A 2 -3.48 10.75 6.89
N LEU A 3 -2.30 10.71 6.29
CA LEU A 3 -1.85 9.60 5.45
C LEU A 3 -0.82 8.78 6.21
N TYR A 4 -1.05 7.48 6.30
CA TYR A 4 -0.23 6.56 7.07
C TYR A 4 0.61 5.66 6.16
N LYS A 5 1.83 5.36 6.58
CA LYS A 5 2.59 4.20 6.09
C LYS A 5 1.95 2.91 6.60
N PHE A 6 2.18 1.80 5.91
CA PHE A 6 1.70 0.50 6.35
C PHE A 6 2.19 0.14 7.76
N THR A 7 3.46 0.44 8.06
CA THR A 7 4.05 0.19 9.39
C THR A 7 3.45 1.04 10.51
N GLU A 8 2.78 2.15 10.19
CA GLU A 8 2.14 3.06 11.14
C GLU A 8 0.68 2.69 11.42
N LEU A 9 0.10 1.75 10.65
CA LEU A 9 -1.27 1.30 10.80
C LEU A 9 -1.48 0.43 12.04
N SER A 10 -2.71 0.41 12.54
CA SER A 10 -3.14 -0.60 13.51
C SER A 10 -3.09 -2.00 12.89
N GLU A 11 -2.97 -3.06 13.70
CA GLU A 11 -2.94 -4.43 13.19
C GLU A 11 -4.20 -4.78 12.35
N LYS A 12 -5.35 -4.22 12.72
CA LYS A 12 -6.59 -4.35 11.94
C LYS A 12 -6.47 -3.67 10.58
N ALA A 13 -5.97 -2.43 10.54
CA ALA A 13 -5.83 -1.67 9.30
C ALA A 13 -4.73 -2.25 8.38
N LYS A 14 -3.63 -2.79 8.93
CA LYS A 14 -2.64 -3.54 8.15
C LYS A 14 -3.26 -4.73 7.44
N ARG A 15 -4.17 -5.44 8.11
CA ARG A 15 -4.88 -6.56 7.51
C ARG A 15 -5.73 -6.13 6.32
N VAL A 16 -6.50 -5.05 6.46
CA VAL A 16 -7.30 -4.47 5.37
C VAL A 16 -6.42 -4.09 4.18
N ALA A 17 -5.32 -3.38 4.44
CA ALA A 17 -4.36 -2.99 3.40
C ALA A 17 -3.73 -4.19 2.67
N ALA A 18 -3.36 -5.24 3.41
CA ALA A 18 -2.75 -6.44 2.84
C ALA A 18 -3.77 -7.29 2.07
N GLU A 19 -5.00 -7.45 2.57
CA GLU A 19 -6.09 -8.12 1.86
C GLU A 19 -6.41 -7.41 0.54
N GLY A 20 -6.54 -6.07 0.56
CA GLY A 20 -6.76 -5.28 -0.65
C GLY A 20 -5.62 -5.40 -1.67
N TYR A 21 -4.36 -5.42 -1.19
CA TYR A 21 -3.21 -5.63 -2.08
C TYR A 21 -3.25 -7.01 -2.77
N VAL A 22 -3.61 -8.07 -2.04
CA VAL A 22 -3.74 -9.43 -2.61
C VAL A 22 -4.87 -9.46 -3.64
N GLU A 23 -6.02 -8.87 -3.32
CA GLU A 23 -7.15 -8.78 -4.25
C GLU A 23 -6.75 -8.06 -5.54
N ASP A 24 -6.09 -6.91 -5.45
CA ASP A 24 -5.59 -6.16 -6.60
C ASP A 24 -4.56 -6.97 -7.40
N ALA A 25 -3.62 -7.63 -6.72
CA ALA A 25 -2.57 -8.42 -7.35
C ALA A 25 -3.14 -9.58 -8.17
N HIS A 26 -4.18 -10.21 -7.66
CA HIS A 26 -4.89 -11.30 -8.34
C HIS A 26 -5.80 -10.77 -9.45
N ALA A 27 -6.50 -9.65 -9.23
CA ALA A 27 -7.44 -9.07 -10.19
C ALA A 27 -6.73 -8.45 -11.41
N PHE A 28 -5.63 -7.74 -11.19
CA PHE A 28 -4.86 -7.05 -12.24
C PHE A 28 -3.68 -7.88 -12.77
N GLY A 29 -3.39 -9.03 -12.14
CA GLY A 29 -2.44 -10.03 -12.64
C GLY A 29 -0.98 -9.60 -12.59
N PHE A 30 -0.63 -8.59 -11.78
CA PHE A 30 0.77 -8.20 -11.60
C PHE A 30 1.52 -9.14 -10.64
N ASP A 31 0.79 -9.82 -9.73
CA ASP A 31 1.32 -10.90 -8.90
C ASP A 31 0.19 -11.86 -8.46
N PRO A 32 -0.23 -12.80 -9.31
CA PRO A 32 -1.39 -13.66 -9.05
C PRO A 32 -1.13 -14.76 -8.00
N THR A 33 0.11 -14.91 -7.52
CA THR A 33 0.48 -15.92 -6.53
C THR A 33 0.71 -15.34 -5.14
N VAL A 34 0.68 -14.01 -5.00
CA VAL A 34 0.97 -13.36 -3.74
C VAL A 34 0.03 -13.84 -2.64
N THR A 35 0.63 -14.23 -1.53
CA THR A 35 -0.05 -14.60 -0.30
C THR A 35 -0.22 -13.39 0.61
N LEU A 36 -1.10 -13.52 1.61
CA LEU A 36 -1.28 -12.47 2.60
C LEU A 36 0.03 -12.16 3.34
N GLU A 37 0.80 -13.18 3.73
CA GLU A 37 2.09 -13.01 4.42
C GLU A 37 3.10 -12.23 3.57
N GLU A 38 3.23 -12.59 2.29
CA GLU A 38 4.08 -11.85 1.35
C GLU A 38 3.60 -10.41 1.14
N ALA A 39 2.29 -10.16 1.11
CA ALA A 39 1.75 -8.81 1.04
C ALA A 39 2.16 -7.97 2.26
N TYR A 40 2.16 -8.53 3.46
CA TYR A 40 2.67 -7.83 4.66
C TYR A 40 4.15 -7.45 4.50
N GLU A 41 4.99 -8.35 4.00
CA GLU A 41 6.43 -8.07 3.79
C GLU A 41 6.66 -7.00 2.72
N ILE A 42 5.95 -7.09 1.59
CA ILE A 42 6.01 -6.13 0.48
C ILE A 42 5.59 -4.74 0.96
N LEU A 43 4.48 -4.65 1.67
CA LEU A 43 3.92 -3.39 2.14
C LEU A 43 4.72 -2.78 3.28
N ALA A 44 5.39 -3.58 4.11
CA ALA A 44 6.29 -3.13 5.18
C ALA A 44 7.74 -2.87 4.71
N SER A 45 8.01 -2.95 3.39
CA SER A 45 9.33 -2.70 2.82
C SER A 45 9.85 -1.32 3.20
N PRO A 46 11.16 -1.11 3.50
CA PRO A 46 11.73 0.20 3.79
C PRO A 46 11.43 1.29 2.73
N TRP A 47 11.07 0.87 1.53
CA TRP A 47 10.67 1.72 0.41
C TRP A 47 9.16 1.96 0.34
N GLU A 48 8.42 1.93 1.45
CA GLU A 48 6.96 2.06 1.49
C GLU A 48 6.46 3.23 0.64
N ARG A 49 5.85 2.90 -0.50
CA ARG A 49 5.26 3.89 -1.41
C ARG A 49 3.78 4.09 -1.14
N HIS A 50 3.09 3.06 -0.68
CA HIS A 50 1.66 3.12 -0.41
C HIS A 50 1.35 4.01 0.78
N ARG A 51 0.25 4.75 0.69
CA ARG A 51 -0.29 5.58 1.77
C ARG A 51 -1.74 5.23 1.97
N TYR A 52 -2.11 5.09 3.24
CA TYR A 52 -3.41 4.60 3.66
C TYR A 52 -4.11 5.60 4.56
N ASP A 53 -5.42 5.47 4.68
CA ASP A 53 -6.16 6.08 5.78
C ASP A 53 -6.04 5.24 7.06
N GLU A 54 -6.74 5.66 8.13
CA GLU A 54 -6.70 4.96 9.42
C GLU A 54 -7.38 3.58 9.41
N GLU A 55 -8.20 3.30 8.40
CA GLU A 55 -8.91 2.02 8.23
C GLU A 55 -8.09 1.02 7.38
N GLY A 56 -7.01 1.47 6.75
CA GLY A 56 -6.14 0.66 5.91
C GLY A 56 -6.51 0.70 4.43
N ILE A 57 -7.35 1.64 4.02
CA ILE A 57 -7.72 1.83 2.61
C ILE A 57 -6.61 2.57 1.89
N LEU A 58 -6.22 2.08 0.71
CA LEU A 58 -5.19 2.72 -0.11
C LEU A 58 -5.70 4.07 -0.64
N ILE A 59 -5.00 5.14 -0.31
CA ILE A 59 -5.31 6.51 -0.75
C ILE A 59 -4.37 6.96 -1.87
N GLY A 60 -3.14 6.45 -1.90
CA GLY A 60 -2.21 6.80 -2.96
C GLY A 60 -0.82 6.22 -2.83
N LYS A 61 0.04 6.62 -3.77
CA LYS A 61 1.42 6.15 -3.88
C LYS A 61 2.38 7.33 -3.91
N VAL A 62 3.49 7.19 -3.19
CA VAL A 62 4.61 8.13 -3.16
C VAL A 62 5.69 7.63 -4.09
N TYR A 63 6.11 8.49 -5.01
CA TYR A 63 7.18 8.22 -5.95
C TYR A 63 8.37 9.11 -5.64
N TYR A 64 9.55 8.48 -5.66
CA TYR A 64 10.83 9.14 -5.48
C TYR A 64 11.50 9.27 -6.85
N SER A 65 11.67 10.50 -7.33
CA SER A 65 12.43 10.75 -8.55
C SER A 65 13.93 10.69 -8.29
N CYS A 66 14.73 10.41 -9.32
CA CYS A 66 16.19 10.45 -9.24
C CYS A 66 16.75 11.83 -8.87
N ASN A 67 15.95 12.89 -9.02
CA ASN A 67 16.31 14.27 -8.69
C ASN A 67 15.98 14.64 -7.23
N GLY A 68 15.48 13.69 -6.43
CA GLY A 68 15.08 13.93 -5.04
C GLY A 68 13.69 14.54 -4.88
N GLU A 69 12.97 14.79 -5.96
CA GLU A 69 11.57 15.22 -5.90
C GLU A 69 10.68 14.03 -5.47
N VAL A 70 9.83 14.29 -4.49
CA VAL A 70 8.84 13.34 -3.98
C VAL A 70 7.47 13.83 -4.44
N TYR A 71 6.74 13.01 -5.20
CA TYR A 71 5.38 13.32 -5.60
C TYR A 71 4.42 12.24 -5.12
N PHE A 72 3.22 12.68 -4.73
CA PHE A 72 2.13 11.84 -4.28
C PHE A 72 1.11 11.73 -5.41
N GLU A 73 0.79 10.50 -5.80
CA GLU A 73 -0.28 10.17 -6.74
C GLU A 73 -1.45 9.61 -5.94
N GLU A 74 -2.57 10.31 -5.94
CA GLU A 74 -3.80 9.80 -5.35
C GLU A 74 -4.32 8.68 -6.25
N THR A 75 -4.41 7.47 -5.69
CA THR A 75 -5.10 6.38 -6.37
C THR A 75 -6.56 6.55 -6.00
N GLY A 76 -7.40 6.94 -6.96
CA GLY A 76 -8.83 7.09 -6.72
C GLY A 76 -9.39 5.83 -6.06
N MET A 77 -10.36 6.00 -5.15
CA MET A 77 -11.14 4.90 -4.58
C MET A 77 -11.62 4.00 -5.72
N TYR A 78 -11.12 2.77 -5.79
CA TYR A 78 -11.74 1.71 -6.59
C TYR A 78 -12.87 1.07 -5.78
#